data_AF-F5XHI6-F1
#
_entry.id   AF-F5XHI6-F1
#
_cell.length_a   1.000
_cell.length_b   1.000
_cell.length_c   1.000
_cell.angle_alpha   90.00
_cell.angle_beta   90.00
_cell.angle_gamma   90.00
#
_symmetry.space_group_name_H-M   'P 1'
#
loop_
_entity.id
_entity.type
_entity.pdbx_description
1 polymer ?
#
loop_
_entity_poly.entity_id
_entity_poly.type
_entity_poly.pdbx_seq_one_letter_code
_entity_poly.pdbx_strand_id
1 'polypeptide(L)'
;MRLTFGPHGDWTCRALVDTGAPVTFFDRGVADALNVKIRPAGAELGRVTILGGTWQVQYEDVDLSVPNNDGLSWTARVAFVLDQRLQMPFQGVLGSRGFLDKFAVLFNQYYDYFIVDIPDVADELHRPES
;
A
#
# COMPACT_ATOMS: atom_id res chain seq x y z
N MET A 1 -2.01 -17.02 -5.05
CA MET A 1 -1.24 -16.83 -3.80
C MET A 1 -2.18 -16.27 -2.73
N ARG A 2 -1.97 -16.54 -1.43
CA ARG A 2 -3.00 -16.44 -0.37
C ARG A 2 -2.62 -15.40 0.69
N LEU A 3 -3.59 -14.62 1.17
CA LEU A 3 -3.48 -13.85 2.41
C LEU A 3 -3.12 -14.79 3.57
N THR A 4 -2.16 -14.41 4.39
CA THR A 4 -1.72 -15.22 5.53
C THR A 4 -2.03 -14.52 6.84
N PHE A 5 -2.70 -15.23 7.73
CA PHE A 5 -2.92 -14.76 9.09
C PHE A 5 -1.69 -15.08 9.93
N GLY A 6 -1.05 -14.05 10.47
CA GLY A 6 0.13 -14.13 11.31
C GLY A 6 -0.19 -14.54 12.75
N PRO A 7 0.82 -15.01 13.50
CA PRO A 7 0.65 -15.47 14.89
C PRO A 7 0.27 -14.34 15.87
N HIS A 8 0.45 -13.08 15.48
CA HIS A 8 0.17 -11.90 16.31
C HIS A 8 -1.20 -11.25 16.02
N GLY A 9 -2.01 -11.86 15.15
CA GLY A 9 -3.31 -11.30 14.75
C GLY A 9 -3.27 -10.46 13.48
N ASP A 10 -2.10 -10.36 12.83
CA ASP A 10 -1.90 -9.55 11.63
C ASP A 10 -2.27 -10.30 10.36
N TRP A 11 -2.69 -9.59 9.32
CA TRP A 11 -2.85 -10.15 7.98
C TRP A 11 -1.71 -9.69 7.08
N THR A 12 -0.95 -10.64 6.53
CA THR A 12 0.09 -10.32 5.55
C THR A 12 -0.45 -10.50 4.14
N CYS A 13 -0.14 -9.53 3.29
CA CYS A 13 -0.46 -9.54 1.87
C CYS A 13 0.77 -9.12 1.05
N ARG A 14 0.73 -9.38 -0.26
CA ARG A 14 1.74 -8.84 -1.18
C ARG A 14 1.19 -7.60 -1.87
N ALA A 15 1.98 -6.55 -1.88
CA ALA A 15 1.70 -5.34 -2.65
C ALA A 15 2.86 -5.00 -3.59
N LEU A 16 2.55 -4.36 -4.73
CA LEU A 16 3.56 -3.73 -5.56
C LEU A 16 3.82 -2.30 -5.08
N VAL A 17 5.07 -1.84 -5.15
CA VAL A 17 5.34 -0.40 -5.09
C VAL A 17 5.16 0.17 -6.50
N ASP A 18 4.27 1.16 -6.65
CA ASP A 18 3.94 1.76 -7.95
C ASP A 18 3.92 3.28 -7.85
N THR A 19 4.91 3.93 -8.44
CA THR A 19 5.01 5.39 -8.47
C THR A 19 3.97 6.05 -9.37
N GLY A 20 3.33 5.29 -10.27
CA GLY A 20 2.25 5.76 -11.13
C GLY A 20 0.86 5.65 -10.49
N ALA A 21 0.72 4.93 -9.37
CA ALA A 21 -0.55 4.80 -8.67
C ALA A 21 -0.79 6.01 -7.75
N PRO A 22 -1.89 6.77 -7.90
CA PRO A 22 -2.11 8.02 -7.16
C PRO A 22 -2.46 7.83 -5.67
N VAL A 23 -2.68 6.58 -5.24
CA VAL A 23 -3.06 6.21 -3.87
C VAL A 23 -2.69 4.76 -3.62
N THR A 24 -2.35 4.44 -2.37
CA THR A 24 -2.25 3.06 -1.89
C THR A 24 -3.64 2.43 -1.89
N PHE A 25 -3.76 1.26 -2.52
CA PHE A 25 -5.04 0.56 -2.61
C PHE A 25 -4.88 -0.94 -2.45
N PHE A 26 -5.94 -1.58 -1.96
CA PHE A 26 -6.01 -3.03 -1.80
C PHE A 26 -7.27 -3.57 -2.46
N ASP A 27 -7.21 -4.84 -2.85
CA ASP A 27 -8.36 -5.55 -3.37
C ASP A 27 -9.42 -5.81 -2.29
N ARG A 28 -10.57 -6.32 -2.74
CA ARG A 28 -11.69 -6.64 -1.86
C ARG A 28 -11.35 -7.75 -0.85
N GLY A 29 -10.47 -8.68 -1.22
CA GLY A 29 -10.08 -9.80 -0.35
C GLY A 29 -9.29 -9.33 0.87
N VAL A 30 -8.45 -8.31 0.74
CA VAL A 30 -7.77 -7.68 1.89
C VAL A 30 -8.79 -7.01 2.80
N ALA A 31 -9.75 -6.28 2.24
CA ALA A 31 -10.81 -5.64 3.01
C ALA A 31 -11.59 -6.66 3.85
N ASP A 32 -11.96 -7.79 3.23
CA ASP A 32 -12.67 -8.88 3.91
C ASP A 32 -11.81 -9.51 5.01
N ALA A 33 -10.50 -9.71 4.77
CA ALA A 33 -9.58 -10.26 5.77
C ALA A 33 -9.40 -9.33 6.99
N LEU A 34 -9.31 -8.03 6.74
CA LEU A 34 -9.23 -7.01 7.79
C LEU A 34 -10.59 -6.72 8.45
N ASN A 35 -11.65 -7.44 8.10
CA ASN A 35 -13.02 -7.22 8.58
C ASN A 35 -13.52 -5.77 8.36
N VAL A 36 -13.09 -5.13 7.27
CA VAL A 36 -13.59 -3.82 6.88
C VAL A 36 -15.08 -3.94 6.61
N LYS A 37 -15.90 -3.21 7.37
CA LYS A 37 -17.34 -3.15 7.12
C LYS A 37 -17.57 -2.38 5.84
N ILE A 38 -18.31 -2.94 4.91
CA ILE A 38 -18.46 -2.36 3.57
C ILE A 38 -19.73 -1.53 3.49
N ARG A 39 -19.58 -0.28 3.03
CA ARG A 39 -20.62 0.72 2.94
C ARG A 39 -21.44 0.90 4.24
N PRO A 40 -20.84 0.91 5.44
CA PRO A 40 -21.57 1.32 6.64
C PRO A 40 -22.05 2.77 6.48
N ALA A 41 -23.04 3.16 7.27
CA ALA A 41 -23.48 4.56 7.32
C ALA A 41 -22.29 5.46 7.70
N GLY A 42 -22.06 6.52 6.90
CA GLY A 42 -20.92 7.42 7.08
C GLY A 42 -19.60 6.96 6.44
N ALA A 43 -19.57 5.82 5.76
CA ALA A 43 -18.39 5.36 5.03
C ALA A 43 -17.95 6.38 3.98
N GLU A 44 -16.65 6.64 3.92
CA GLU A 44 -16.09 7.49 2.88
C GLU A 44 -15.91 6.69 1.59
N LEU A 45 -16.71 7.02 0.57
CA LEU A 45 -16.70 6.35 -0.73
C LEU A 45 -16.09 7.24 -1.80
N GLY A 46 -15.48 6.63 -2.81
CA GLY A 46 -14.96 7.38 -3.95
C GLY A 46 -14.71 6.54 -5.20
N ARG A 47 -14.01 7.17 -6.13
CA ARG A 47 -13.54 6.57 -7.38
C ARG A 47 -12.04 6.75 -7.51
N VAL A 48 -11.37 5.69 -7.96
CA VAL A 48 -9.95 5.74 -8.33
C VAL A 48 -9.79 5.20 -9.74
N THR A 49 -8.89 5.83 -10.50
CA THR A 49 -8.50 5.33 -11.82
C THR A 49 -7.13 4.66 -11.68
N ILE A 50 -7.13 3.34 -11.81
CA ILE A 50 -5.97 2.48 -11.58
C ILE A 50 -6.03 1.32 -12.59
N LEU A 51 -4.86 0.84 -13.03
CA LEU A 51 -4.73 -0.29 -13.95
C LEU A 51 -5.59 -0.16 -15.23
N GLY A 52 -5.69 1.07 -15.76
CA GLY A 52 -6.47 1.36 -16.98
C GLY A 52 -7.99 1.36 -16.80
N GLY A 53 -8.51 1.22 -15.59
CA GLY A 53 -9.95 1.25 -15.29
C GLY A 53 -10.30 2.21 -14.15
N THR A 54 -11.60 2.53 -14.01
CA THR A 54 -12.12 3.32 -12.89
C THR A 54 -12.95 2.45 -11.96
N TRP A 55 -12.61 2.46 -10.68
CA TRP A 55 -13.14 1.53 -9.68
C TRP A 55 -13.81 2.27 -8.53
N GLN A 56 -14.90 1.71 -8.00
CA GLN A 56 -15.49 2.16 -6.73
C GLN A 56 -14.61 1.70 -5.58
N VAL A 57 -14.34 2.63 -4.66
CA VAL A 57 -13.55 2.35 -3.46
C VAL A 57 -14.24 2.85 -2.20
N GLN A 58 -13.87 2.25 -1.09
CA GLN A 58 -14.08 2.80 0.26
C GLN A 58 -12.72 3.12 0.86
N TYR A 59 -12.60 4.28 1.49
CA TYR A 59 -11.38 4.69 2.17
C TYR A 59 -11.44 4.34 3.64
N GLU A 60 -10.34 3.82 4.16
CA GLU A 60 -10.16 3.53 5.59
C GLU A 60 -8.74 3.91 6.01
N ASP A 61 -8.57 4.30 7.26
CA ASP A 61 -7.25 4.40 7.87
C ASP A 61 -6.82 3.03 8.39
N VAL A 62 -5.64 2.56 7.95
CA VAL A 62 -5.11 1.24 8.27
C VAL A 62 -3.67 1.38 8.73
N ASP A 63 -3.33 0.68 9.80
CA ASP A 63 -1.96 0.50 10.24
C ASP A 63 -1.28 -0.58 9.39
N LEU A 64 -0.20 -0.19 8.71
CA LEU A 64 0.59 -1.03 7.83
C LEU A 64 2.00 -1.20 8.40
N SER A 65 2.59 -2.35 8.13
CA SER A 65 3.99 -2.62 8.46
C SER A 65 4.65 -3.50 7.40
N VAL A 66 5.96 -3.35 7.23
CA VAL A 66 6.77 -4.28 6.43
C VAL A 66 7.31 -5.37 7.38
N PRO A 67 6.97 -6.65 7.16
CA PRO A 67 7.47 -7.73 8.01
C PRO A 67 9.00 -7.77 8.07
N ASN A 68 9.54 -8.04 9.26
CA ASN A 68 10.99 -8.05 9.55
C ASN A 68 11.69 -6.70 9.34
N ASN A 69 10.93 -5.60 9.40
CA ASN A 69 11.49 -4.25 9.40
C ASN A 69 10.73 -3.37 10.40
N ASP A 70 11.15 -3.45 11.67
CA ASP A 70 10.49 -2.80 12.80
C ASP A 70 10.39 -1.26 12.65
N GLY A 71 11.28 -0.65 11.85
CA GLY A 71 11.26 0.79 11.55
C GLY A 71 10.24 1.21 10.49
N LEU A 72 9.66 0.26 9.75
CA LEU A 72 8.72 0.52 8.66
C LEU A 72 7.29 0.13 9.05
N SER A 73 6.73 0.86 10.01
CA SER A 73 5.32 0.80 10.38
C SER A 73 4.69 2.19 10.30
N TRP A 74 3.48 2.30 9.74
CA TRP A 74 2.80 3.58 9.56
C TRP A 74 1.29 3.43 9.44
N THR A 75 0.55 4.45 9.85
CA THR A 75 -0.87 4.59 9.52
C THR A 75 -1.00 5.25 8.14
N ALA A 76 -1.85 4.67 7.29
CA ALA A 76 -2.17 5.20 5.98
C ALA A 76 -3.66 5.18 5.70
N ARG A 77 -4.13 6.21 5.01
CA ARG A 77 -5.43 6.21 4.38
C ARG A 77 -5.36 5.40 3.09
N VAL A 78 -6.03 4.26 3.04
CA VAL A 78 -5.97 3.30 1.92
C VAL A 78 -7.32 3.20 1.23
N ALA A 79 -7.30 2.91 -0.07
CA ALA A 79 -8.51 2.66 -0.85
C ALA A 79 -8.76 1.15 -0.99
N PHE A 80 -9.88 0.65 -0.48
CA PHE A 80 -10.33 -0.72 -0.72
C PHE A 80 -11.24 -0.77 -1.94
N VAL A 81 -10.82 -1.50 -2.98
CA VAL A 81 -11.65 -1.72 -4.17
C VAL A 81 -12.85 -2.59 -3.80
N LEU A 82 -14.04 -2.09 -4.12
CA LEU A 82 -15.30 -2.76 -3.73
C LEU A 82 -15.73 -3.85 -4.71
N ASP A 83 -15.31 -3.75 -5.97
CA ASP A 83 -15.68 -4.68 -7.02
C ASP A 83 -14.76 -5.92 -6.99
N GLN A 84 -15.36 -7.11 -6.83
CA GLN A 84 -14.66 -8.39 -6.82
C GLN A 84 -14.15 -8.83 -8.21
N ARG A 85 -14.55 -8.14 -9.28
CA ARG A 85 -14.08 -8.42 -10.65
C ARG A 85 -12.66 -7.94 -10.89
N LEU A 86 -12.15 -7.00 -10.08
CA LEU A 86 -10.75 -6.64 -10.15
C LEU A 86 -9.92 -7.82 -9.63
N GLN A 87 -9.30 -8.54 -10.55
CA GLN A 87 -8.36 -9.61 -10.24
C GLN A 87 -6.94 -9.10 -10.48
N MET A 88 -6.14 -9.09 -9.42
CA MET A 88 -4.73 -8.74 -9.47
C MET A 88 -3.89 -9.95 -9.07
N PRO A 89 -2.67 -10.12 -9.63
CA PRO A 89 -1.78 -11.20 -9.21
C PRO A 89 -1.19 -10.95 -7.80
N PHE A 90 -1.37 -9.75 -7.26
CA PHE A 90 -1.04 -9.28 -5.92
C PHE A 90 -2.29 -8.70 -5.25
N GLN A 91 -2.24 -8.43 -3.94
CA GLN A 91 -3.41 -8.03 -3.16
C GLN A 91 -3.55 -6.51 -3.03
N GLY A 92 -2.50 -5.76 -3.37
CA GLY A 92 -2.55 -4.30 -3.36
C GLY A 92 -1.40 -3.64 -4.05
N VAL A 93 -1.43 -2.31 -4.01
CA VAL A 93 -0.40 -1.43 -4.57
C VAL A 93 -0.14 -0.33 -3.55
N LEU A 94 1.12 -0.09 -3.26
CA LEU A 94 1.62 1.01 -2.46
C LEU A 94 1.92 2.18 -3.41
N GLY A 95 1.09 3.22 -3.35
CA GLY A 95 1.09 4.33 -4.29
C GLY A 95 1.57 5.65 -3.69
N SER A 96 1.33 6.74 -4.43
CA SER A 96 1.76 8.09 -4.06
C SER A 96 1.25 8.51 -2.68
N ARG A 97 -0.07 8.43 -2.46
CA ARG A 97 -0.69 8.74 -1.16
C ARG A 97 -0.82 7.48 -0.30
N GLY A 98 -0.34 7.54 0.93
CA GLY A 98 -0.37 6.43 1.88
C GLY A 98 0.87 5.55 1.89
N PHE A 99 1.88 5.81 1.04
CA PHE A 99 3.19 5.14 1.11
C PHE A 99 4.33 6.03 0.62
N LEU A 100 4.33 6.44 -0.65
CA LEU A 100 5.45 7.23 -1.22
C LEU A 100 5.47 8.69 -0.74
N ASP A 101 4.40 9.15 -0.11
CA ASP A 101 4.33 10.42 0.63
C ASP A 101 4.95 10.34 2.03
N LYS A 102 5.30 9.12 2.48
CA LYS A 102 5.89 8.84 3.80
C LYS A 102 7.31 8.30 3.70
N PHE A 103 7.62 7.59 2.62
CA PHE A 103 8.91 6.93 2.42
C PHE A 103 9.52 7.27 1.06
N ALA A 104 10.84 7.44 1.05
CA ALA A 104 11.61 7.49 -0.18
C ALA A 104 11.88 6.05 -0.64
N VAL A 105 11.66 5.78 -1.93
CA VAL A 105 11.98 4.49 -2.54
C VAL A 105 12.99 4.68 -3.65
N LEU A 106 14.15 4.04 -3.49
CA LEU A 106 15.24 4.08 -4.47
C LEU A 106 15.30 2.74 -5.18
N PHE A 107 15.13 2.75 -6.50
CA PHE A 107 15.19 1.54 -7.33
C PHE A 107 16.61 1.32 -7.85
N ASN A 108 17.20 0.17 -7.52
CA ASN A 108 18.46 -0.26 -8.09
C ASN A 108 18.21 -1.35 -9.13
N GLN A 109 18.08 -0.92 -10.39
CA GLN A 109 17.83 -1.82 -11.52
C GLN A 109 19.01 -2.77 -11.80
N TYR A 110 20.23 -2.41 -11.41
CA TYR A 110 21.42 -3.23 -11.72
C TYR A 110 21.50 -4.47 -10.83
N TYR A 111 20.97 -4.39 -9.61
CA TYR A 111 21.04 -5.46 -8.60
C TYR A 111 19.65 -6.01 -8.21
N ASP A 112 18.60 -5.64 -8.95
CA ASP A 112 17.22 -6.10 -8.75
C ASP A 112 16.69 -5.93 -7.32
N TYR A 113 16.97 -4.79 -6.68
CA TYR A 113 16.42 -4.45 -5.37
C TYR A 113 15.95 -3.00 -5.30
N PHE A 114 15.15 -2.68 -4.27
CA PHE A 114 14.83 -1.31 -3.91
C PHE A 114 15.15 -1.08 -2.43
N ILE A 115 15.48 0.17 -2.10
CA ILE A 115 15.68 0.64 -0.73
C ILE A 115 14.45 1.46 -0.35
N VAL A 116 13.93 1.25 0.85
CA VAL A 116 12.91 2.10 1.47
C VAL A 116 13.59 2.85 2.60
N ASP A 117 13.49 4.17 2.59
CA ASP A 117 14.08 5.05 3.59
C ASP A 117 13.09 6.13 4.02
N ILE A 118 13.38 6.80 5.14
CA ILE A 118 12.61 7.95 5.61
C ILE A 118 13.14 9.20 4.84
N PRO A 119 12.28 10.05 4.27
CA PRO A 119 12.69 11.13 3.37
C PRO A 119 13.78 12.05 3.94
N ASP A 120 13.70 12.39 5.22
CA ASP A 120 14.67 13.28 5.88
C ASP A 120 16.08 12.67 6.01
N VAL A 121 16.21 11.34 5.92
CA VAL A 121 17.49 10.61 6.00
C VAL A 121 18.08 10.37 4.60
N ALA A 122 17.21 10.13 3.61
CA ALA A 122 17.62 9.83 2.24
C ALA A 122 18.40 11.00 1.57
N ASP A 123 18.01 12.24 1.88
CA ASP A 123 18.65 13.46 1.37
C ASP A 123 20.07 13.68 1.93
N GLU A 124 20.39 13.14 3.12
CA GLU A 124 21.73 13.25 3.72
C GLU A 124 22.71 12.22 3.15
N LEU A 125 22.24 11.00 2.86
CA LEU A 125 23.08 9.91 2.33
C LEU A 125 23.48 10.07 0.85
N HIS A 126 22.73 10.86 0.07
CA HIS A 126 22.97 11.03 -1.37
C HIS A 126 23.54 12.41 -1.76
N ARG A 127 23.98 13.22 -0.79
CA ARG A 127 24.77 14.41 -1.12
C ARG A 127 26.13 13.95 -1.68
N PRO A 128 26.51 14.32 -2.92
CA PRO A 128 27.88 14.15 -3.35
C PRO A 128 28.78 14.95 -2.40
N GLU A 129 29.82 14.32 -1.88
CA GLU A 129 30.84 15.03 -1.10
C GLU A 129 31.37 16.21 -1.94
N SER A 130 31.23 17.41 -1.39
CA SER A 130 31.65 18.68 -1.99
C SER A 130 33.16 18.89 -1.93
#